data_AF-A0A6L8HXL1-F1
#
_entry.id   AF-A0A6L8HXL1-F1
#
_cell.length_a   1.000
_cell.length_b   1.000
_cell.length_c   1.000
_cell.angle_alpha   90.00
_cell.angle_beta   90.00
_cell.angle_gamma   90.00
#
_symmetry.space_group_name_H-M   'P 1'
#
loop_
_entity.id
_entity.type
_entity.pdbx_description
1 polymer ?
#
loop_
_entity_poly.entity_id
_entity_poly.type
_entity_poly.pdbx_seq_one_letter_code
_entity_poly.pdbx_strand_id
1 'polypeptide(L)'
;MALPERWDLEVDVAVLGSGASATTAAILAADNGAEVALLERAETVGGTTALSGGVLWLPNNHHMAEAGIEDSREDALAYLNSLSLGMMDDELVETLIDTGPEMLRYMEENTPVSLHVFEGYPDYHPENPGGKPGGGRSLDNDLFPFEELGPWADRINHQPDAVFFPATMLEIDTKRIDDVPPDVMEARKARDMRSTGQALAGSLIKGCLDREIPVHTATRARELILDENDVVVGVRAERDGAAWFVKARKAVVIATGGFEWNEELVKAFLRGPMTAPTSTPENEGDGLLMAMGAGAALGNMSEAWWIPGIHVPGDEMRGRTFARLILAERTWPRSIVVNRNGKRFMNEAANYNAVGHAFHTFDPNS
;
A
#
# COMPACT_ATOMS: atom_id res chain seq x y z
N MET A 1 22.93 -22.66 -2.96
CA MET A 1 22.43 -23.72 -3.87
C MET A 1 23.26 -23.69 -5.14
N ALA A 2 23.20 -24.73 -5.99
CA ALA A 2 23.84 -24.63 -7.31
C ALA A 2 23.08 -23.60 -8.17
N LEU A 3 23.80 -22.74 -8.88
CA LEU A 3 23.22 -21.80 -9.84
C LEU A 3 22.45 -22.56 -10.93
N PRO A 4 21.35 -21.99 -11.46
CA PRO A 4 20.61 -22.63 -12.54
C PRO A 4 21.47 -22.71 -13.82
N GLU A 5 21.31 -23.79 -14.58
CA GLU A 5 22.03 -23.97 -15.86
C GLU A 5 21.56 -23.00 -16.95
N ARG A 6 20.37 -22.42 -16.78
CA ARG A 6 19.73 -21.50 -17.72
C ARG A 6 18.97 -20.40 -16.98
N TRP A 7 19.05 -19.19 -17.52
CA TRP A 7 18.21 -18.05 -17.17
C TRP A 7 17.14 -17.85 -18.24
N ASP A 8 15.90 -17.61 -17.82
CA ASP A 8 14.79 -17.34 -18.73
C ASP A 8 14.58 -15.85 -18.99
N LEU A 9 15.01 -15.01 -18.05
CA LEU A 9 15.09 -13.57 -18.17
C LEU A 9 16.38 -13.09 -17.49
N GLU A 10 17.06 -12.11 -18.08
CA GLU A 10 18.19 -11.44 -17.45
C GLU A 10 18.00 -9.94 -17.46
N VAL A 11 17.95 -9.32 -16.29
CA VAL A 11 17.79 -7.86 -16.09
C VAL A 11 18.84 -7.35 -15.11
N ASP A 12 19.00 -6.04 -15.02
CA ASP A 12 19.86 -5.44 -13.99
C ASP A 12 19.18 -5.48 -12.63
N VAL A 13 17.90 -5.10 -12.59
CA VAL A 13 17.09 -5.07 -11.36
C VAL A 13 15.79 -5.86 -11.55
N ALA A 14 15.60 -6.90 -10.75
CA ALA A 14 14.33 -7.60 -10.67
C ALA A 14 13.53 -7.06 -9.47
N VAL A 15 12.33 -6.53 -9.72
CA VAL A 15 11.46 -5.98 -8.67
C VAL A 15 10.28 -6.94 -8.46
N LEU A 16 10.04 -7.32 -7.21
CA LEU A 16 9.03 -8.30 -6.84
C LEU A 16 7.81 -7.61 -6.23
N GLY A 17 6.65 -7.76 -6.87
CA GLY A 17 5.41 -7.06 -6.56
C GLY A 17 5.09 -5.94 -7.55
N SER A 18 3.88 -5.38 -7.46
CA SER A 18 3.41 -4.28 -8.32
C SER A 18 2.65 -3.18 -7.57
N GLY A 19 2.75 -3.14 -6.23
CA GLY A 19 2.23 -2.04 -5.42
C GLY A 19 3.10 -0.78 -5.52
N ALA A 20 2.71 0.30 -4.84
CA ALA A 20 3.37 1.61 -4.95
C ALA A 20 4.89 1.54 -4.76
N SER A 21 5.37 0.86 -3.71
CA SER A 21 6.81 0.71 -3.45
C SER A 21 7.55 0.01 -4.59
N ALA A 22 6.94 -1.02 -5.19
CA ALA A 22 7.54 -1.78 -6.28
C ALA A 22 7.64 -0.92 -7.55
N THR A 23 6.56 -0.25 -7.94
CA THR A 23 6.52 0.59 -9.13
C THR A 23 7.43 1.80 -8.99
N THR A 24 7.49 2.44 -7.81
CA THR A 24 8.41 3.55 -7.52
C THR A 24 9.87 3.10 -7.64
N ALA A 25 10.23 1.95 -7.06
CA ALA A 25 11.59 1.41 -7.18
C ALA A 25 11.94 1.07 -8.64
N ALA A 26 11.00 0.48 -9.39
CA ALA A 26 11.21 0.13 -10.79
C ALA A 26 11.41 1.36 -11.68
N ILE A 27 10.59 2.40 -11.49
CA ILE A 27 10.70 3.69 -12.19
C ILE A 27 12.05 4.33 -11.93
N LEU A 28 12.42 4.50 -10.65
CA LEU A 28 13.70 5.11 -10.29
C LEU A 28 14.90 4.31 -10.83
N ALA A 29 14.86 2.97 -10.77
CA ALA A 29 15.93 2.15 -11.31
C ALA A 29 16.05 2.31 -12.84
N ALA A 30 14.92 2.31 -13.57
CA ALA A 30 14.90 2.48 -15.02
C ALA A 30 15.39 3.86 -15.45
N ASP A 31 14.95 4.92 -14.77
CA ASP A 31 15.37 6.30 -15.06
C ASP A 31 16.86 6.53 -14.76
N ASN A 32 17.45 5.71 -13.90
CA ASN A 32 18.90 5.66 -13.66
C ASN A 32 19.63 4.65 -14.56
N GLY A 33 19.00 4.20 -15.64
CA GLY A 33 19.61 3.42 -16.72
C GLY A 33 19.74 1.91 -16.43
N ALA A 34 19.03 1.38 -15.45
CA ALA A 34 18.95 -0.07 -15.24
C ALA A 34 17.94 -0.72 -16.21
N GLU A 35 18.27 -1.91 -16.71
CA GLU A 35 17.27 -2.81 -17.28
C GLU A 35 16.44 -3.41 -16.13
N VAL A 36 15.13 -3.15 -16.11
CA VAL A 36 14.25 -3.52 -14.99
C VAL A 36 13.15 -4.46 -15.46
N ALA A 37 12.75 -5.42 -14.61
CA ALA A 37 11.49 -6.15 -14.79
C ALA A 37 10.73 -6.29 -13.46
N LEU A 38 9.40 -6.20 -13.53
CA LEU A 38 8.48 -6.40 -12.42
C LEU A 38 7.89 -7.82 -12.48
N LEU A 39 7.86 -8.51 -11.34
CA LEU A 39 7.27 -9.83 -11.18
C LEU A 39 6.08 -9.73 -10.21
N GLU A 40 4.87 -9.87 -10.74
CA GLU A 40 3.62 -9.85 -9.99
C GLU A 40 3.02 -11.27 -9.95
N ARG A 41 2.68 -11.74 -8.75
CA ARG A 41 2.13 -13.09 -8.58
C ARG A 41 0.69 -13.21 -9.06
N ALA A 42 -0.10 -12.15 -8.99
CA ALA A 42 -1.48 -12.11 -9.45
C ALA A 42 -1.56 -11.87 -10.97
N GLU A 43 -2.75 -12.11 -11.54
CA GLU A 43 -3.08 -11.70 -12.93
C GLU A 43 -3.28 -10.17 -13.05
N THR A 44 -3.62 -9.54 -11.92
CA THR A 44 -3.84 -8.11 -11.74
C THR A 44 -2.66 -7.45 -11.03
N VAL A 45 -2.49 -6.14 -11.22
CA VAL A 45 -1.39 -5.34 -10.65
C VAL A 45 -1.89 -4.31 -9.64
N GLY A 46 -0.98 -3.75 -8.84
CA GLY A 46 -1.28 -2.73 -7.83
C GLY A 46 -1.51 -3.27 -6.41
N GLY A 47 -1.73 -4.58 -6.25
CA GLY A 47 -1.87 -5.24 -4.95
C GLY A 47 -2.84 -4.53 -4.00
N THR A 48 -2.46 -4.39 -2.73
CA THR A 48 -3.25 -3.63 -1.73
C THR A 48 -3.25 -2.12 -1.99
N THR A 49 -2.22 -1.57 -2.65
CA THR A 49 -2.20 -0.14 -3.01
C THR A 49 -3.44 0.23 -3.80
N ALA A 50 -3.82 -0.58 -4.80
CA ALA A 50 -4.99 -0.33 -5.62
C ALA A 50 -6.33 -0.42 -4.86
N LEU A 51 -6.37 -1.16 -3.74
CA LEU A 51 -7.56 -1.30 -2.87
C LEU A 51 -7.65 -0.20 -1.79
N SER A 52 -6.59 0.59 -1.63
CA SER A 52 -6.46 1.56 -0.53
C SER A 52 -7.17 2.88 -0.83
N GLY A 53 -7.23 3.77 0.18
CA GLY A 53 -7.58 5.18 -0.04
C GLY A 53 -6.54 5.96 -0.85
N GLY A 54 -5.35 5.39 -1.12
CA GLY A 54 -4.27 6.07 -1.84
C GLY A 54 -3.59 7.20 -1.05
N VAL A 55 -4.01 7.45 0.19
CA VAL A 55 -3.52 8.55 1.01
C VAL A 55 -2.05 8.33 1.39
N LEU A 56 -1.23 9.34 1.15
CA LEU A 56 0.20 9.34 1.48
C LEU A 56 0.45 10.32 2.63
N TRP A 57 1.10 9.85 3.70
CA TRP A 57 1.53 10.73 4.79
C TRP A 57 2.98 11.16 4.55
N LEU A 58 3.18 12.40 4.12
CA LEU A 58 4.48 12.98 3.78
C LEU A 58 4.60 14.36 4.44
N PRO A 59 5.35 14.51 5.53
CA PRO A 59 5.53 15.79 6.19
C PRO A 59 6.41 16.72 5.36
N ASN A 60 6.34 18.04 5.63
CA ASN A 60 7.21 19.04 5.02
C ASN A 60 7.28 18.97 3.48
N ASN A 61 6.16 18.64 2.83
CA ASN A 61 6.07 18.53 1.38
C ASN A 61 5.72 19.87 0.72
N HIS A 62 5.94 20.00 -0.61
CA HIS A 62 5.71 21.26 -1.31
C HIS A 62 4.25 21.69 -1.39
N HIS A 63 3.29 20.78 -1.42
CA HIS A 63 1.88 21.14 -1.42
C HIS A 63 1.44 21.80 -0.11
N MET A 64 2.06 21.43 1.02
CA MET A 64 1.83 22.16 2.28
C MET A 64 2.27 23.62 2.17
N ALA A 65 3.47 23.87 1.63
CA ALA A 65 3.96 25.21 1.43
C ALA A 65 3.09 26.02 0.44
N GLU A 66 2.63 25.39 -0.65
CA GLU A 66 1.71 25.98 -1.62
C GLU A 66 0.35 26.33 -1.01
N ALA A 67 -0.15 25.49 -0.10
CA ALA A 67 -1.38 25.72 0.67
C ALA A 67 -1.19 26.69 1.87
N GLY A 68 0.03 27.18 2.11
CA GLY A 68 0.33 28.06 3.25
C GLY A 68 0.27 27.36 4.61
N ILE A 69 0.42 26.04 4.64
CA ILE A 69 0.44 25.22 5.85
C ILE A 69 1.89 25.07 6.32
N GLU A 70 2.19 25.60 7.51
CA GLU A 70 3.53 25.51 8.09
C GLU A 70 3.83 24.11 8.66
N ASP A 71 4.97 23.54 8.28
CA ASP A 71 5.52 22.31 8.83
C ASP A 71 7.05 22.33 8.84
N SER A 72 7.66 21.41 9.57
CA SER A 72 9.11 21.28 9.65
C SER A 72 9.54 19.83 9.88
N ARG A 73 10.81 19.55 9.57
CA ARG A 73 11.46 18.28 9.91
C ARG A 73 11.37 18.02 11.43
N GLU A 74 11.61 19.05 12.24
CA GLU A 74 11.58 18.96 13.70
C GLU A 74 10.19 18.60 14.22
N ASP A 75 9.13 19.21 13.70
CA ASP A 75 7.76 18.90 14.08
C ASP A 75 7.39 17.47 13.69
N ALA A 76 7.78 17.02 12.50
CA ALA A 76 7.50 15.66 12.03
C ALA A 76 8.21 14.60 12.89
N LEU A 77 9.48 14.84 13.23
CA LEU A 77 10.25 13.99 14.14
C LEU A 77 9.66 14.00 15.54
N ALA A 78 9.29 15.16 16.08
CA ALA A 78 8.67 15.26 17.40
C ALA A 78 7.36 14.44 17.45
N TYR A 79 6.58 14.47 16.37
CA TYR A 79 5.36 13.69 16.26
C TYR A 79 5.62 12.19 16.26
N LEU A 80 6.48 11.68 15.36
CA LEU A 80 6.79 10.25 15.31
C LEU A 80 7.43 9.76 16.60
N ASN A 81 8.35 10.53 17.19
CA ASN A 81 8.98 10.19 18.48
C ASN A 81 7.97 10.13 19.63
N SER A 82 6.94 10.97 19.62
CA SER A 82 5.88 10.93 20.63
C SER A 82 5.07 9.61 20.60
N LEU A 83 5.02 8.94 19.44
CA LEU A 83 4.27 7.70 19.21
C LEU A 83 5.14 6.46 19.34
N SER A 84 6.44 6.60 19.04
CA SER A 84 7.43 5.52 18.95
C SER A 84 7.58 4.69 20.22
N LEU A 85 7.43 5.32 21.40
CA LEU A 85 7.85 4.76 22.69
C LEU A 85 9.32 4.26 22.68
N GLY A 86 10.17 4.84 21.82
CA GLY A 86 11.57 4.46 21.64
C GLY A 86 11.80 3.18 20.84
N MET A 87 10.79 2.72 20.07
CA MET A 87 10.88 1.47 19.28
C MET A 87 11.10 1.71 17.78
N MET A 88 10.98 2.94 17.30
CA MET A 88 11.27 3.28 15.90
C MET A 88 12.77 3.22 15.63
N ASP A 89 13.11 2.89 14.39
CA ASP A 89 14.46 3.01 13.86
C ASP A 89 14.66 4.46 13.39
N ASP A 90 15.53 5.19 14.08
CA ASP A 90 15.77 6.61 13.81
C ASP A 90 16.25 6.85 12.37
N GLU A 91 17.09 5.97 11.81
CA GLU A 91 17.62 6.13 10.45
C GLU A 91 16.50 5.96 9.42
N LEU A 92 15.60 5.00 9.61
CA LEU A 92 14.44 4.82 8.71
C LEU A 92 13.45 5.98 8.82
N VAL A 93 13.22 6.49 10.03
CA VAL A 93 12.33 7.64 10.27
C VAL A 93 12.89 8.90 9.62
N GLU A 94 14.18 9.18 9.84
CA GLU A 94 14.85 10.33 9.20
C GLU A 94 14.85 10.19 7.68
N THR A 95 15.13 9.00 7.15
CA THR A 95 15.06 8.75 5.70
C THR A 95 13.68 9.06 5.14
N LEU A 96 12.60 8.60 5.80
CA LEU A 96 11.23 8.89 5.37
C LEU A 96 10.95 10.39 5.31
N ILE A 97 11.32 11.13 6.35
CA ILE A 97 11.06 12.58 6.45
C ILE A 97 11.91 13.36 5.46
N ASP A 98 13.19 13.03 5.34
CA ASP A 98 14.15 13.82 4.59
C ASP A 98 14.04 13.55 3.07
N THR A 99 13.69 12.32 2.67
CA THR A 99 13.57 11.94 1.24
C THR A 99 12.13 11.95 0.71
N GLY A 100 11.13 11.91 1.59
CA GLY A 100 9.71 11.87 1.21
C GLY A 100 9.29 13.00 0.26
N PRO A 101 9.58 14.29 0.58
CA PRO A 101 9.27 15.41 -0.31
C PRO A 101 9.99 15.36 -1.67
N GLU A 102 11.23 14.87 -1.71
CA GLU A 102 11.98 14.69 -2.95
C GLU A 102 11.33 13.60 -3.82
N MET A 103 11.00 12.46 -3.21
CA MET A 103 10.31 11.35 -3.88
C MET A 103 8.96 11.80 -4.45
N LEU A 104 8.17 12.54 -3.66
CA LEU A 104 6.89 13.08 -4.11
C LEU A 104 7.05 13.93 -5.37
N ARG A 105 7.93 14.93 -5.31
CA ARG A 105 8.21 15.83 -6.43
C ARG A 105 8.65 15.05 -7.67
N TYR A 106 9.56 14.09 -7.49
CA TYR A 106 10.04 13.27 -8.59
C TYR A 106 8.89 12.50 -9.25
N MET A 107 8.03 11.85 -8.46
CA MET A 107 6.93 11.06 -9.01
C MET A 107 5.95 11.95 -9.77
N GLU A 108 5.60 13.13 -9.27
CA GLU A 108 4.70 14.06 -9.98
C GLU A 108 5.32 14.67 -11.24
N GLU A 109 6.64 14.92 -11.24
CA GLU A 109 7.33 15.49 -12.40
C GLU A 109 7.59 14.46 -13.51
N ASN A 110 7.71 13.16 -13.17
CA ASN A 110 8.19 12.12 -14.09
C ASN A 110 7.17 11.00 -14.35
N THR A 111 5.99 11.07 -13.73
CA THR A 111 4.91 10.10 -13.90
C THR A 111 3.56 10.81 -13.87
N PRO A 112 2.45 10.14 -14.24
CA PRO A 112 1.11 10.71 -14.11
C PRO A 112 0.59 10.82 -12.66
N VAL A 113 1.38 10.47 -11.65
CA VAL A 113 0.99 10.66 -10.24
C VAL A 113 0.70 12.14 -10.01
N SER A 114 -0.43 12.45 -9.39
CA SER A 114 -0.84 13.82 -9.08
C SER A 114 -1.56 13.81 -7.75
N LEU A 115 -1.05 14.61 -6.80
CA LEU A 115 -1.49 14.62 -5.42
C LEU A 115 -1.82 16.06 -4.99
N HIS A 116 -2.67 16.17 -3.99
CA HIS A 116 -2.97 17.45 -3.34
C HIS A 116 -3.11 17.26 -1.83
N VAL A 117 -2.98 18.36 -1.07
CA VAL A 117 -3.19 18.31 0.38
C VAL A 117 -4.61 17.85 0.69
N PHE A 118 -4.74 16.82 1.52
CA PHE A 118 -6.01 16.42 2.10
C PHE A 118 -6.36 17.38 3.25
N GLU A 119 -6.88 18.55 2.90
CA GLU A 119 -7.22 19.61 3.85
C GLU A 119 -8.20 19.12 4.92
N GLY A 120 -7.94 19.47 6.19
CA GLY A 120 -8.80 19.07 7.30
C GLY A 120 -8.69 17.59 7.69
N TYR A 121 -7.71 16.86 7.13
CA TYR A 121 -7.41 15.48 7.52
C TYR A 121 -6.23 15.45 8.54
N PRO A 122 -6.52 15.42 9.86
CA PRO A 122 -5.49 15.50 10.88
C PRO A 122 -4.67 14.21 11.00
N ASP A 123 -3.50 14.35 11.61
CA ASP A 123 -2.78 13.24 12.22
C ASP A 123 -3.72 12.43 13.15
N TYR A 124 -3.44 11.13 13.39
CA TYR A 124 -4.29 10.32 14.28
C TYR A 124 -4.22 10.71 15.76
N HIS A 125 -3.12 11.35 16.15
CA HIS A 125 -2.90 11.90 17.49
C HIS A 125 -2.46 13.36 17.40
N PRO A 126 -3.31 14.25 16.86
CA PRO A 126 -2.89 15.63 16.58
C PRO A 126 -2.62 16.43 17.87
N GLU A 127 -3.03 15.91 19.03
CA GLU A 127 -2.74 16.44 20.36
C GLU A 127 -1.29 16.25 20.81
N ASN A 128 -0.54 15.36 20.17
CA ASN A 128 0.83 15.06 20.55
C ASN A 128 1.83 16.14 20.08
N PRO A 129 3.02 16.22 20.70
CA PRO A 129 4.08 17.12 20.24
C PRO A 129 4.32 16.99 18.73
N GLY A 130 4.36 18.10 18.00
CA GLY A 130 4.56 18.11 16.55
C GLY A 130 3.37 17.65 15.69
N GLY A 131 2.25 17.24 16.29
CA GLY A 131 1.02 16.87 15.58
C GLY A 131 0.36 18.06 14.88
N LYS A 132 -0.42 17.78 13.82
CA LYS A 132 -1.13 18.80 13.02
C LYS A 132 -2.66 18.66 13.14
N PRO A 133 -3.32 19.37 14.08
CA PRO A 133 -4.78 19.35 14.22
C PRO A 133 -5.56 19.85 12.99
N GLY A 134 -4.96 20.74 12.20
CA GLY A 134 -5.54 21.22 10.94
C GLY A 134 -5.29 20.28 9.74
N GLY A 135 -4.53 19.21 9.93
CA GLY A 135 -4.06 18.35 8.85
C GLY A 135 -2.92 18.96 8.04
N GLY A 136 -2.74 18.46 6.82
CA GLY A 136 -1.76 18.97 5.86
C GLY A 136 -0.70 17.96 5.43
N ARG A 137 -0.35 17.00 6.30
CA ARG A 137 0.66 15.99 6.00
C ARG A 137 0.15 14.80 5.20
N SER A 138 -1.18 14.64 5.14
CA SER A 138 -1.82 13.61 4.32
C SER A 138 -2.15 14.19 2.94
N LEU A 139 -1.79 13.47 1.89
CA LEU A 139 -2.07 13.83 0.51
C LEU A 139 -3.13 12.89 -0.07
N ASP A 140 -4.14 13.48 -0.72
CA ASP A 140 -5.15 12.78 -1.51
C ASP A 140 -4.75 12.75 -2.99
N ASN A 141 -5.26 11.78 -3.74
CA ASN A 141 -4.98 11.63 -5.17
C ASN A 141 -5.97 12.45 -5.99
N ASP A 142 -5.43 13.18 -6.96
CA ASP A 142 -6.24 13.68 -8.05
C ASP A 142 -6.80 12.52 -8.88
N LEU A 143 -7.76 12.85 -9.74
CA LEU A 143 -8.36 11.88 -10.62
C LEU A 143 -7.38 11.48 -11.73
N PHE A 144 -7.22 10.17 -11.91
CA PHE A 144 -6.45 9.60 -13.01
C PHE A 144 -7.39 8.99 -14.07
N PRO A 145 -7.23 9.33 -15.36
CA PRO A 145 -8.04 8.78 -16.45
C PRO A 145 -7.60 7.36 -16.83
N PHE A 146 -8.41 6.36 -16.47
CA PHE A 146 -8.06 4.94 -16.70
C PHE A 146 -8.00 4.55 -18.18
N GLU A 147 -8.64 5.32 -19.07
CA GLU A 147 -8.50 5.12 -20.52
C GLU A 147 -7.03 5.21 -20.99
N GLU A 148 -6.18 5.95 -20.27
CA GLU A 148 -4.76 6.12 -20.61
C GLU A 148 -3.93 4.84 -20.35
N LEU A 149 -4.46 3.88 -19.60
CA LEU A 149 -3.83 2.56 -19.39
C LEU A 149 -4.07 1.59 -20.54
N GLY A 150 -5.01 1.88 -21.45
CA GLY A 150 -5.42 0.96 -22.51
C GLY A 150 -5.78 -0.42 -21.94
N PRO A 151 -5.23 -1.53 -22.47
CA PRO A 151 -5.52 -2.88 -21.98
C PRO A 151 -5.16 -3.14 -20.51
N TRP A 152 -4.34 -2.28 -19.89
CA TRP A 152 -3.97 -2.43 -18.48
C TRP A 152 -5.03 -1.90 -17.51
N ALA A 153 -6.02 -1.13 -17.98
CA ALA A 153 -7.10 -0.60 -17.14
C ALA A 153 -7.85 -1.72 -16.40
N ASP A 154 -8.18 -2.81 -17.12
CA ASP A 154 -8.86 -3.99 -16.57
C ASP A 154 -7.95 -4.87 -15.70
N ARG A 155 -6.66 -4.55 -15.64
CA ARG A 155 -5.65 -5.30 -14.88
C ARG A 155 -5.29 -4.63 -13.57
N ILE A 156 -5.74 -3.40 -13.31
CA ILE A 156 -5.58 -2.79 -12.00
C ILE A 156 -6.49 -3.53 -11.01
N ASN A 157 -5.90 -4.01 -9.91
CA ASN A 157 -6.61 -4.74 -8.88
C ASN A 157 -7.71 -3.89 -8.25
N HIS A 158 -8.86 -4.47 -7.91
CA HIS A 158 -9.98 -3.75 -7.31
C HIS A 158 -10.80 -4.68 -6.40
N GLN A 159 -11.60 -4.08 -5.52
CA GLN A 159 -12.50 -4.81 -4.64
C GLN A 159 -13.63 -5.50 -5.43
N PRO A 160 -14.26 -6.56 -4.88
CA PRO A 160 -15.48 -7.13 -5.44
C PRO A 160 -16.60 -6.08 -5.55
N ASP A 161 -17.27 -6.06 -6.71
CA ASP A 161 -18.33 -5.10 -7.05
C ASP A 161 -17.94 -3.62 -6.87
N ALA A 162 -16.65 -3.31 -7.09
CA ALA A 162 -16.14 -1.95 -6.96
C ALA A 162 -16.93 -0.98 -7.84
N VAL A 163 -17.42 0.09 -7.22
CA VAL A 163 -18.03 1.24 -7.90
C VAL A 163 -17.03 2.38 -7.87
N PHE A 164 -16.52 2.75 -9.04
CA PHE A 164 -15.56 3.85 -9.17
C PHE A 164 -16.32 5.16 -9.32
N PHE A 165 -16.42 5.90 -8.23
CA PHE A 165 -17.01 7.22 -8.23
C PHE A 165 -15.93 8.25 -8.62
N PRO A 166 -16.12 9.06 -9.67
CA PRO A 166 -15.07 9.93 -10.22
C PRO A 166 -14.96 11.25 -9.44
N ALA A 167 -14.65 11.13 -8.16
CA ALA A 167 -14.42 12.24 -7.24
C ALA A 167 -13.27 11.92 -6.30
N THR A 168 -12.56 12.96 -5.87
CA THR A 168 -11.48 12.81 -4.89
C THR A 168 -12.04 12.54 -3.49
N MET A 169 -11.23 12.00 -2.58
CA MET A 169 -11.67 11.86 -1.18
C MET A 169 -11.97 13.22 -0.58
N LEU A 170 -11.17 14.24 -0.89
CA LEU A 170 -11.42 15.61 -0.44
C LEU A 170 -12.78 16.11 -0.91
N GLU A 171 -13.16 15.90 -2.18
CA GLU A 171 -14.48 16.30 -2.70
C GLU A 171 -15.63 15.62 -1.95
N ILE A 172 -15.48 14.33 -1.63
CA ILE A 172 -16.49 13.54 -0.92
C ILE A 172 -16.59 13.97 0.55
N ASP A 173 -15.47 14.03 1.27
CA ASP A 173 -15.44 14.25 2.71
C ASP A 173 -15.83 15.68 3.10
N THR A 174 -15.51 16.66 2.24
CA THR A 174 -15.89 18.06 2.45
C THR A 174 -17.26 18.42 1.85
N LYS A 175 -17.95 17.45 1.24
CA LYS A 175 -19.22 17.64 0.50
C LYS A 175 -19.13 18.61 -0.68
N ARG A 176 -17.92 18.98 -1.11
CA ARG A 176 -17.68 19.78 -2.33
C ARG A 176 -18.12 19.04 -3.59
N ILE A 177 -18.37 17.74 -3.50
CA ILE A 177 -18.98 16.97 -4.57
C ILE A 177 -20.33 17.54 -5.05
N ASP A 178 -21.12 18.13 -4.14
CA ASP A 178 -22.40 18.75 -4.48
C ASP A 178 -22.21 20.01 -5.34
N ASP A 179 -21.01 20.60 -5.33
CA ASP A 179 -20.63 21.78 -6.11
C ASP A 179 -20.04 21.42 -7.48
N VAL A 180 -19.78 20.14 -7.77
CA VAL A 180 -19.21 19.70 -9.06
C VAL A 180 -20.29 19.81 -10.16
N PRO A 181 -20.08 20.64 -11.20
CA PRO A 181 -21.06 20.79 -12.26
C PRO A 181 -21.38 19.46 -12.98
N PRO A 182 -22.64 19.20 -13.37
CA PRO A 182 -23.01 17.94 -14.03
C PRO A 182 -22.21 17.64 -15.30
N ASP A 183 -21.87 18.65 -16.10
CA ASP A 183 -21.05 18.50 -17.31
C ASP A 183 -19.62 18.07 -17.01
N VAL A 184 -19.02 18.59 -15.92
CA VAL A 184 -17.71 18.14 -15.43
C VAL A 184 -17.78 16.69 -14.96
N MET A 185 -18.83 16.33 -14.22
CA MET A 185 -19.05 14.97 -13.76
C MET A 185 -19.21 13.98 -14.92
N GLU A 186 -19.99 14.34 -15.95
CA GLU A 186 -20.14 13.52 -17.15
C GLU A 186 -18.82 13.41 -17.94
N ALA A 187 -18.03 14.49 -18.03
CA ALA A 187 -16.71 14.44 -18.65
C ALA A 187 -15.73 13.51 -17.90
N ARG A 188 -15.78 13.51 -16.57
CA ARG A 188 -14.97 12.61 -15.74
C ARG A 188 -15.37 11.14 -15.96
N LYS A 189 -16.67 10.85 -15.97
CA LYS A 189 -17.18 9.49 -16.26
C LYS A 189 -16.80 9.01 -17.66
N ALA A 190 -16.87 9.90 -18.66
CA ALA A 190 -16.56 9.56 -20.04
C ALA A 190 -15.10 9.12 -20.23
N ARG A 191 -14.18 9.57 -19.37
CA ARG A 191 -12.75 9.23 -19.40
C ARG A 191 -12.34 8.16 -18.39
N ASP A 192 -13.32 7.52 -17.72
CA ASP A 192 -13.08 6.59 -16.60
C ASP A 192 -12.11 7.18 -15.56
N MET A 193 -12.40 8.40 -15.11
CA MET A 193 -11.62 9.06 -14.06
C MET A 193 -11.81 8.34 -12.73
N ARG A 194 -10.72 7.85 -12.12
CA ARG A 194 -10.76 7.20 -10.81
C ARG A 194 -9.86 7.94 -9.81
N SER A 195 -10.17 7.83 -8.52
CA SER A 195 -9.41 8.43 -7.40
C SER A 195 -8.81 7.35 -6.50
N THR A 196 -8.33 7.71 -5.32
CA THR A 196 -7.86 6.82 -4.25
C THR A 196 -6.71 5.91 -4.70
N GLY A 197 -6.59 4.71 -4.13
CA GLY A 197 -5.62 3.71 -4.52
C GLY A 197 -5.70 3.33 -6.00
N GLN A 198 -6.87 3.45 -6.64
CA GLN A 198 -6.99 3.24 -8.09
C GLN A 198 -6.17 4.29 -8.87
N ALA A 199 -6.29 5.57 -8.52
CA ALA A 199 -5.49 6.63 -9.16
C ALA A 199 -4.00 6.44 -8.91
N LEU A 200 -3.61 6.14 -7.67
CA LEU A 200 -2.21 5.92 -7.32
C LEU A 200 -1.61 4.72 -8.06
N ALA A 201 -2.27 3.56 -8.01
CA ALA A 201 -1.78 2.36 -8.67
C ALA A 201 -1.83 2.51 -10.20
N GLY A 202 -2.90 3.09 -10.74
CA GLY A 202 -3.05 3.32 -12.18
C GLY A 202 -1.97 4.26 -12.73
N SER A 203 -1.76 5.41 -12.09
CA SER A 203 -0.73 6.36 -12.52
C SER A 203 0.70 5.80 -12.40
N LEU A 204 1.02 5.07 -11.33
CA LEU A 204 2.32 4.43 -11.18
C LEU A 204 2.56 3.31 -12.19
N ILE A 205 1.55 2.46 -12.46
CA ILE A 205 1.64 1.45 -13.51
C ILE A 205 1.80 2.11 -14.88
N LYS A 206 1.06 3.19 -15.16
CA LYS A 206 1.25 3.98 -16.38
C LYS A 206 2.68 4.51 -16.48
N GLY A 207 3.25 5.00 -15.37
CA GLY A 207 4.65 5.42 -15.29
C GLY A 207 5.65 4.32 -15.65
N CYS A 208 5.40 3.08 -15.24
CA CYS A 208 6.20 1.91 -15.66
C CYS A 208 6.01 1.60 -17.16
N LEU A 209 4.79 1.66 -17.67
CA LEU A 209 4.47 1.35 -19.08
C LEU A 209 5.07 2.37 -20.05
N ASP A 210 5.08 3.65 -19.68
CA ASP A 210 5.69 4.72 -20.48
C ASP A 210 7.20 4.57 -20.64
N ARG A 211 7.83 3.83 -19.72
CA ARG A 211 9.25 3.47 -19.75
C ARG A 211 9.50 2.09 -20.37
N GLU A 212 8.45 1.46 -20.89
CA GLU A 212 8.49 0.11 -21.46
C GLU A 212 9.02 -0.95 -20.48
N ILE A 213 8.88 -0.75 -19.16
CA ILE A 213 9.29 -1.72 -18.14
C ILE A 213 8.41 -2.98 -18.26
N PRO A 214 8.99 -4.16 -18.52
CA PRO A 214 8.22 -5.40 -18.56
C PRO A 214 7.57 -5.72 -17.21
N VAL A 215 6.25 -5.93 -17.23
CA VAL A 215 5.47 -6.39 -16.08
C VAL A 215 4.99 -7.82 -16.31
N HIS A 216 5.60 -8.76 -15.61
CA HIS A 216 5.28 -10.19 -15.66
C HIS A 216 4.30 -10.54 -14.55
N THR A 217 3.01 -10.54 -14.87
CA THR A 217 1.95 -11.06 -14.01
C THR A 217 1.94 -12.59 -13.98
N ALA A 218 1.12 -13.18 -13.10
CA ALA A 218 1.04 -14.62 -12.89
C ALA A 218 2.43 -15.28 -12.66
N THR A 219 3.34 -14.52 -12.07
CA THR A 219 4.75 -14.88 -11.90
C THR A 219 5.11 -14.71 -10.43
N ARG A 220 4.98 -15.81 -9.68
CA ARG A 220 5.19 -15.79 -8.23
C ARG A 220 6.65 -16.06 -7.89
N ALA A 221 7.36 -15.07 -7.38
CA ALA A 221 8.69 -15.27 -6.83
C ALA A 221 8.66 -16.21 -5.62
N ARG A 222 9.60 -17.16 -5.56
CA ARG A 222 9.62 -18.21 -4.53
C ARG A 222 10.90 -18.23 -3.70
N GLU A 223 12.03 -17.87 -4.31
CA GLU A 223 13.34 -18.07 -3.70
C GLU A 223 14.39 -17.13 -4.30
N LEU A 224 15.21 -16.51 -3.44
CA LEU A 224 16.39 -15.78 -3.88
C LEU A 224 17.49 -16.78 -4.27
N ILE A 225 18.19 -16.50 -5.36
CA ILE A 225 19.31 -17.31 -5.83
C ILE A 225 20.58 -16.62 -5.39
N LEU A 226 21.36 -17.31 -4.55
CA LEU A 226 22.64 -16.84 -4.03
C LEU A 226 23.80 -17.55 -4.75
N ASP A 227 24.89 -16.83 -5.00
CA ASP A 227 26.15 -17.39 -5.49
C ASP A 227 26.98 -18.04 -4.38
N GLU A 228 28.21 -18.46 -4.68
CA GLU A 228 29.11 -19.08 -3.70
C GLU A 228 29.60 -18.15 -2.58
N ASN A 229 29.36 -16.84 -2.69
CA ASN A 229 29.74 -15.81 -1.71
C ASN A 229 28.53 -15.24 -0.97
N ASP A 230 27.39 -15.93 -1.02
CA ASP A 230 26.11 -15.51 -0.43
C ASP A 230 25.56 -14.20 -1.02
N VAL A 231 25.95 -13.84 -2.25
CA VAL A 231 25.42 -12.67 -2.96
C VAL A 231 24.18 -13.07 -3.74
N VAL A 232 23.10 -12.30 -3.61
CA VAL A 232 21.89 -12.48 -4.42
C VAL A 232 22.17 -12.13 -5.88
N VAL A 233 22.02 -13.10 -6.77
CA VAL A 233 22.27 -12.97 -8.23
C VAL A 233 21.00 -13.16 -9.07
N GLY A 234 19.86 -13.41 -8.43
CA GLY A 234 18.60 -13.61 -9.12
C GLY A 234 17.49 -14.12 -8.22
N VAL A 235 16.39 -14.51 -8.85
CA VAL A 235 15.21 -15.07 -8.20
C VAL A 235 14.68 -16.26 -9.00
N ARG A 236 14.30 -17.32 -8.30
CA ARG A 236 13.49 -18.39 -8.85
C ARG A 236 12.02 -18.04 -8.63
N ALA A 237 11.30 -17.90 -9.73
CA ALA A 237 9.86 -17.70 -9.75
C ALA A 237 9.14 -18.95 -10.26
N GLU A 238 7.82 -18.92 -10.16
CA GLU A 238 6.90 -19.87 -10.73
C GLU A 238 6.00 -19.14 -11.73
N ARG A 239 5.96 -19.62 -12.97
CA ARG A 239 5.15 -19.06 -14.06
C ARG A 239 4.62 -20.20 -14.92
N ASP A 240 3.34 -20.16 -15.26
CA ASP A 240 2.66 -21.21 -16.04
C ASP A 240 2.85 -22.63 -15.45
N GLY A 241 2.92 -22.72 -14.11
CA GLY A 241 3.14 -23.97 -13.37
C GLY A 241 4.56 -24.55 -13.48
N ALA A 242 5.51 -23.81 -14.02
CA ALA A 242 6.91 -24.21 -14.16
C ALA A 242 7.86 -23.26 -13.41
N ALA A 243 9.05 -23.76 -13.05
CA ALA A 243 10.11 -22.91 -12.54
C ALA A 243 10.58 -21.95 -13.64
N TRP A 244 10.76 -20.69 -13.28
CA TRP A 244 11.19 -19.62 -14.16
C TRP A 244 12.31 -18.84 -13.50
N PHE A 245 13.47 -18.76 -14.14
CA PHE A 245 14.69 -18.22 -13.52
C PHE A 245 15.00 -16.83 -14.05
N VAL A 246 14.99 -15.84 -13.16
CA VAL A 246 15.34 -14.45 -13.49
C VAL A 246 16.68 -14.09 -12.90
N LYS A 247 17.65 -13.78 -13.75
CA LYS A 247 18.93 -13.24 -13.34
C LYS A 247 18.80 -11.75 -13.06
N ALA A 248 19.34 -11.29 -11.94
CA ALA A 248 19.41 -9.89 -11.58
C ALA A 248 20.88 -9.49 -11.43
N ARG A 249 21.42 -8.73 -12.38
CA ARG A 249 22.86 -8.43 -12.44
C ARG A 249 23.31 -7.49 -11.31
N LYS A 250 22.40 -6.68 -10.78
CA LYS A 250 22.71 -5.67 -9.76
C LYS A 250 21.92 -5.91 -8.46
N ALA A 251 20.61 -6.13 -8.55
CA ALA A 251 19.78 -6.22 -7.34
C ALA A 251 18.45 -6.92 -7.56
N VAL A 252 17.92 -7.51 -6.48
CA VAL A 252 16.52 -7.91 -6.35
C VAL A 252 15.85 -6.99 -5.32
N VAL A 253 14.75 -6.35 -5.67
CA VAL A 253 13.96 -5.51 -4.76
C VAL A 253 12.72 -6.27 -4.32
N ILE A 254 12.58 -6.53 -3.03
CA ILE A 254 11.40 -7.21 -2.46
C ILE A 254 10.38 -6.16 -2.00
N ALA A 255 9.26 -6.05 -2.72
CA ALA A 255 8.16 -5.14 -2.42
C ALA A 255 6.81 -5.86 -2.51
N THR A 256 6.73 -7.03 -1.87
CA THR A 256 5.68 -8.05 -2.08
C THR A 256 4.50 -7.97 -1.12
N GLY A 257 4.35 -6.89 -0.35
CA GLY A 257 3.30 -6.77 0.67
C GLY A 257 3.55 -7.65 1.91
N GLY A 258 2.47 -7.89 2.67
CA GLY A 258 2.50 -8.56 3.97
C GLY A 258 2.24 -10.08 3.92
N PHE A 259 1.78 -10.62 5.05
CA PHE A 259 1.56 -12.06 5.26
C PHE A 259 0.18 -12.39 5.86
N GLU A 260 -0.73 -11.41 5.91
CA GLU A 260 -2.04 -11.49 6.53
C GLU A 260 -2.93 -12.61 5.95
N TRP A 261 -2.67 -13.09 4.73
CA TRP A 261 -3.38 -14.23 4.14
C TRP A 261 -2.70 -15.59 4.35
N ASN A 262 -1.63 -15.64 5.14
CA ASN A 262 -0.94 -16.87 5.50
C ASN A 262 -1.19 -17.20 6.98
N GLU A 263 -2.09 -18.15 7.23
CA GLU A 263 -2.50 -18.56 8.58
C GLU A 263 -1.32 -19.02 9.46
N GLU A 264 -0.30 -19.66 8.86
CA GLU A 264 0.87 -20.13 9.60
C GLU A 264 1.73 -18.97 10.09
N LEU A 265 1.99 -17.98 9.22
CA LEU A 265 2.76 -16.78 9.57
C LEU A 265 1.97 -15.89 10.53
N VAL A 266 0.67 -15.71 10.30
CA VAL A 266 -0.23 -15.00 11.23
C VAL A 266 -0.17 -15.62 12.62
N LYS A 267 -0.31 -16.95 12.72
CA LYS A 267 -0.25 -17.66 14.00
C LYS A 267 1.13 -17.60 14.65
N ALA A 268 2.19 -17.64 13.85
CA ALA A 268 3.56 -17.61 14.34
C ALA A 268 3.95 -16.23 14.90
N PHE A 269 3.48 -15.15 14.27
CA PHE A 269 3.97 -13.81 14.56
C PHE A 269 2.96 -12.89 15.26
N LEU A 270 1.69 -12.88 14.87
CA LEU A 270 0.72 -11.90 15.39
C LEU A 270 0.11 -12.31 16.73
N ARG A 271 -0.22 -11.31 17.55
CA ARG A 271 -0.86 -11.51 18.86
C ARG A 271 -2.38 -11.66 18.72
N GLY A 272 -2.82 -12.88 18.41
CA GLY A 272 -4.22 -13.29 18.43
C GLY A 272 -4.79 -13.59 17.05
N PRO A 273 -6.05 -14.04 16.99
CA PRO A 273 -6.63 -14.47 15.73
C PRO A 273 -6.89 -13.25 14.84
N MET A 274 -6.13 -13.12 13.75
CA MET A 274 -6.50 -12.27 12.63
C MET A 274 -7.39 -13.10 11.70
N THR A 275 -8.66 -12.73 11.55
CA THR A 275 -9.68 -13.58 10.88
C THR A 275 -10.39 -12.90 9.71
N ALA A 276 -10.02 -11.66 9.42
CA ALA A 276 -10.69 -10.82 8.42
C ALA A 276 -9.65 -9.94 7.71
N PRO A 277 -8.73 -10.52 6.92
CA PRO A 277 -7.80 -9.72 6.13
C PRO A 277 -8.57 -8.93 5.06
N THR A 278 -8.21 -7.67 4.88
CA THR A 278 -8.90 -6.71 4.00
C THR A 278 -8.03 -6.24 2.84
N SER A 279 -6.86 -6.86 2.70
CA SER A 279 -5.89 -6.63 1.63
C SER A 279 -6.09 -7.62 0.48
N THR A 280 -5.20 -7.57 -0.52
CA THR A 280 -5.23 -8.53 -1.61
C THR A 280 -4.89 -9.95 -1.13
N PRO A 281 -5.64 -11.00 -1.53
CA PRO A 281 -5.43 -12.41 -1.12
C PRO A 281 -4.03 -12.98 -1.40
N GLU A 282 -3.28 -12.31 -2.26
CA GLU A 282 -1.93 -12.66 -2.66
C GLU A 282 -0.85 -12.30 -1.62
N ASN A 283 -1.18 -11.56 -0.56
CA ASN A 283 -0.22 -11.22 0.50
C ASN A 283 -0.04 -12.39 1.49
N GLU A 284 0.71 -13.40 1.06
CA GLU A 284 0.99 -14.62 1.85
C GLU A 284 2.39 -14.66 2.46
N GLY A 285 3.13 -13.54 2.42
CA GLY A 285 4.46 -13.44 3.01
C GLY A 285 5.59 -14.02 2.16
N ASP A 286 5.43 -14.12 0.83
CA ASP A 286 6.45 -14.68 -0.06
C ASP A 286 7.82 -13.98 0.08
N GLY A 287 7.83 -12.64 0.07
CA GLY A 287 9.04 -11.85 0.30
C GLY A 287 9.67 -12.07 1.67
N LEU A 288 8.85 -12.23 2.71
CA LEU A 288 9.31 -12.51 4.06
C LEU A 288 10.02 -13.88 4.12
N LEU A 289 9.40 -14.91 3.53
CA LEU A 289 9.97 -16.26 3.44
C LEU A 289 11.28 -16.25 2.66
N MET A 290 11.34 -15.54 1.54
CA MET A 290 12.56 -15.36 0.74
C MET A 290 13.67 -14.67 1.54
N ALA A 291 13.35 -13.59 2.26
CA ALA A 291 14.30 -12.87 3.09
C ALA A 291 14.84 -13.74 4.24
N MET A 292 13.97 -14.46 4.95
CA MET A 292 14.39 -15.44 5.97
C MET A 292 15.28 -16.54 5.39
N GLY A 293 14.92 -17.06 4.21
CA GLY A 293 15.72 -18.07 3.50
C GLY A 293 17.12 -17.61 3.13
N ALA A 294 17.30 -16.31 2.88
CA ALA A 294 18.60 -15.67 2.64
C ALA A 294 19.33 -15.25 3.94
N GLY A 295 18.77 -15.54 5.12
CA GLY A 295 19.40 -15.24 6.41
C GLY A 295 19.15 -13.82 6.92
N ALA A 296 18.21 -13.08 6.35
CA ALA A 296 17.85 -11.75 6.85
C ALA A 296 17.18 -11.83 8.23
N ALA A 297 17.53 -10.88 9.10
CA ALA A 297 16.82 -10.68 10.35
C ALA A 297 15.42 -10.10 10.09
N LEU A 298 14.49 -10.41 10.98
CA LEU A 298 13.14 -9.84 10.97
C LEU A 298 12.96 -8.85 12.11
N GLY A 299 12.14 -7.83 11.88
CA GLY A 299 11.76 -6.84 12.89
C GLY A 299 10.24 -6.65 12.94
N ASN A 300 9.73 -6.29 14.11
CA ASN A 300 8.34 -5.86 14.35
C ASN A 300 7.25 -6.81 13.84
N MET A 301 7.54 -8.11 13.77
CA MET A 301 6.64 -9.11 13.18
C MET A 301 5.32 -9.30 13.95
N SER A 302 5.27 -8.88 15.22
CA SER A 302 4.06 -8.95 16.04
C SER A 302 3.02 -7.88 15.71
N GLU A 303 3.36 -6.94 14.84
CA GLU A 303 2.52 -5.79 14.50
C GLU A 303 1.82 -5.95 13.15
N ALA A 304 0.68 -5.29 13.01
CA ALA A 304 -0.08 -5.16 11.77
C ALA A 304 -0.82 -3.83 11.77
N TRP A 305 -1.26 -3.39 10.58
CA TRP A 305 -2.19 -2.27 10.45
C TRP A 305 -3.61 -2.76 10.72
N TRP A 306 -4.06 -2.62 11.95
CA TRP A 306 -5.34 -3.16 12.38
C TRP A 306 -6.51 -2.26 11.98
N ILE A 307 -7.60 -2.87 11.56
CA ILE A 307 -8.83 -2.17 11.20
C ILE A 307 -10.01 -3.11 11.38
N PRO A 308 -11.18 -2.64 11.87
CA PRO A 308 -12.37 -3.47 11.90
C PRO A 308 -12.79 -3.89 10.48
N GLY A 309 -12.96 -5.19 10.29
CA GLY A 309 -13.47 -5.78 9.06
C GLY A 309 -14.87 -6.35 9.22
N ILE A 310 -15.65 -6.35 8.15
CA ILE A 310 -16.94 -7.03 8.07
C ILE A 310 -16.97 -8.02 6.91
N HIS A 311 -17.45 -9.22 7.20
CA HIS A 311 -17.76 -10.21 6.19
C HIS A 311 -19.17 -9.96 5.65
N VAL A 312 -19.27 -9.58 4.38
CA VAL A 312 -20.55 -9.54 3.68
C VAL A 312 -20.78 -10.92 3.05
N PRO A 313 -21.92 -11.58 3.28
CA PRO A 313 -22.18 -12.88 2.69
C PRO A 313 -22.06 -12.86 1.16
N GLY A 314 -21.20 -13.72 0.62
CA GLY A 314 -20.94 -13.83 -0.82
C GLY A 314 -19.79 -12.97 -1.34
N ASP A 315 -19.20 -12.08 -0.52
CA ASP A 315 -17.98 -11.36 -0.90
C ASP A 315 -16.80 -12.34 -0.96
N GLU A 316 -16.30 -12.53 -2.17
CA GLU A 316 -15.12 -13.32 -2.43
C GLU A 316 -14.15 -12.56 -3.33
N MET A 317 -12.86 -12.69 -3.02
CA MET A 317 -11.79 -12.21 -3.86
C MET A 317 -10.87 -13.38 -4.14
N ARG A 318 -10.71 -13.74 -5.43
CA ARG A 318 -9.87 -14.86 -5.88
C ARG A 318 -10.20 -16.19 -5.18
N GLY A 319 -11.50 -16.45 -4.97
CA GLY A 319 -12.00 -17.68 -4.35
C GLY A 319 -11.76 -17.78 -2.84
N ARG A 320 -11.39 -16.66 -2.19
CA ARG A 320 -11.29 -16.57 -0.73
C ARG A 320 -12.31 -15.56 -0.22
N THR A 321 -12.89 -15.85 0.95
CA THR A 321 -13.79 -14.92 1.62
C THR A 321 -13.08 -13.60 1.89
N PHE A 322 -13.67 -12.51 1.44
CA PHE A 322 -13.09 -11.18 1.55
C PHE A 322 -13.83 -10.36 2.63
N ALA A 323 -13.08 -9.63 3.45
CA ALA A 323 -13.63 -8.71 4.42
C ALA A 323 -13.53 -7.27 3.92
N ARG A 324 -14.61 -6.50 4.08
CA ARG A 324 -14.62 -5.05 3.79
C ARG A 324 -14.21 -4.26 5.02
N LEU A 325 -13.53 -3.14 4.80
CA LEU A 325 -13.18 -2.20 5.86
C LEU A 325 -14.44 -1.54 6.46
N ILE A 326 -14.45 -1.37 7.78
CA ILE A 326 -15.36 -0.45 8.46
C ILE A 326 -14.54 0.76 8.93
N LEU A 327 -14.80 1.92 8.32
CA LEU A 327 -14.06 3.16 8.55
C LEU A 327 -14.95 4.23 9.19
N ALA A 328 -15.73 4.95 8.38
CA ALA A 328 -16.56 6.05 8.85
C ALA A 328 -17.89 5.55 9.45
N GLU A 329 -18.37 4.38 9.03
CA GLU A 329 -19.68 3.85 9.42
C GLU A 329 -19.79 3.63 10.94
N ARG A 330 -18.66 3.27 11.58
CA ARG A 330 -18.57 3.14 13.03
C ARG A 330 -18.65 4.49 13.76
N THR A 331 -18.26 5.58 13.13
CA THR A 331 -18.18 6.92 13.77
C THR A 331 -19.47 7.73 13.61
N TRP A 332 -20.38 7.29 12.75
CA TRP A 332 -21.62 8.02 12.48
C TRP A 332 -22.53 8.16 13.70
N PRO A 333 -23.31 9.26 13.81
CA PRO A 333 -24.24 9.44 14.90
C PRO A 333 -25.19 8.25 15.04
N ARG A 334 -25.33 7.74 16.27
CA ARG A 334 -26.19 6.61 16.66
C ARG A 334 -25.65 5.22 16.25
N SER A 335 -24.44 5.13 15.70
CA SER A 335 -23.70 3.86 15.61
C SER A 335 -23.05 3.52 16.95
N ILE A 336 -23.07 2.25 17.34
CA ILE A 336 -22.30 1.70 18.47
C ILE A 336 -21.79 0.31 18.11
N VAL A 337 -20.68 -0.11 18.72
CA VAL A 337 -20.12 -1.46 18.57
C VAL A 337 -20.21 -2.19 19.90
N VAL A 338 -20.80 -3.39 19.89
CA VAL A 338 -20.99 -4.22 21.08
C VAL A 338 -20.36 -5.60 20.91
N ASN A 339 -19.89 -6.18 22.01
CA ASN A 339 -19.42 -7.57 22.04
C ASN A 339 -20.59 -8.57 22.08
N ARG A 340 -20.27 -9.87 22.12
CA ARG A 340 -21.28 -10.96 22.19
C ARG A 340 -22.25 -10.88 23.39
N ASN A 341 -21.89 -10.11 24.43
CA ASN A 341 -22.70 -9.90 25.63
C ASN A 341 -23.54 -8.62 25.57
N GLY A 342 -23.58 -7.92 24.42
CA GLY A 342 -24.31 -6.67 24.25
C GLY A 342 -23.69 -5.48 24.98
N LYS A 343 -22.39 -5.53 25.31
CA LYS A 343 -21.68 -4.43 25.99
C LYS A 343 -20.75 -3.72 25.03
N ARG A 344 -20.73 -2.38 25.11
CA ARG A 344 -19.70 -1.56 24.44
C ARG A 344 -18.33 -1.84 25.06
N PHE A 345 -17.28 -1.85 24.24
CA PHE A 345 -15.93 -2.21 24.66
C PHE A 345 -14.83 -1.31 24.06
N MET A 346 -15.19 -0.32 23.26
CA MET A 346 -14.26 0.59 22.60
C MET A 346 -14.88 1.98 22.42
N ASN A 347 -14.05 2.98 22.10
CA ASN A 347 -14.50 4.25 21.55
C ASN A 347 -14.64 4.10 20.03
N GLU A 348 -15.88 4.10 19.53
CA GLU A 348 -16.18 3.91 18.11
C GLU A 348 -15.66 5.05 17.22
N ALA A 349 -15.21 6.17 17.79
CA ALA A 349 -14.60 7.30 17.09
C ALA A 349 -13.05 7.33 17.13
N ALA A 350 -12.39 6.40 17.82
CA ALA A 350 -10.92 6.35 17.86
C ALA A 350 -10.30 6.04 16.48
N ASN A 351 -8.99 6.24 16.27
CA ASN A 351 -8.35 5.84 15.01
C ASN A 351 -8.44 4.30 14.81
N TYR A 352 -8.46 3.85 13.55
CA TYR A 352 -8.76 2.44 13.23
C TYR A 352 -7.73 1.47 13.81
N ASN A 353 -6.45 1.86 13.85
CA ASN A 353 -5.38 1.01 14.35
C ASN A 353 -5.52 0.77 15.86
N ALA A 354 -5.80 1.82 16.63
CA ALA A 354 -6.06 1.72 18.06
C ALA A 354 -7.29 0.86 18.37
N VAL A 355 -8.34 0.95 17.55
CA VAL A 355 -9.55 0.12 17.69
C VAL A 355 -9.23 -1.37 17.53
N GLY A 356 -8.29 -1.72 16.66
CA GLY A 356 -7.82 -3.09 16.47
C GLY A 356 -7.51 -3.80 17.79
N HIS A 357 -6.71 -3.18 18.64
CA HIS A 357 -6.33 -3.75 19.94
C HIS A 357 -7.52 -4.09 20.84
N ALA A 358 -8.64 -3.35 20.73
CA ALA A 358 -9.83 -3.64 21.52
C ALA A 358 -10.43 -5.02 21.19
N PHE A 359 -10.34 -5.47 19.94
CA PHE A 359 -10.80 -6.79 19.50
C PHE A 359 -9.94 -7.95 20.02
N HIS A 360 -8.69 -7.68 20.37
CA HIS A 360 -7.75 -8.67 20.91
C HIS A 360 -7.76 -8.73 22.44
N THR A 361 -8.70 -8.05 23.11
CA THR A 361 -8.86 -8.13 24.56
C THR A 361 -9.30 -9.54 24.95
N PHE A 362 -8.46 -10.22 25.73
CA PHE A 362 -8.80 -11.54 26.26
C PHE A 362 -9.88 -11.40 27.36
N ASP A 363 -11.02 -12.06 27.16
CA ASP A 363 -12.04 -12.23 28.19
C ASP A 363 -11.92 -13.65 28.79
N PRO A 364 -11.39 -13.79 30.02
CA PRO A 364 -11.23 -15.09 30.67
C PRO A 364 -12.54 -15.81 30.98
N ASN A 365 -13.69 -15.14 30.82
CA ASN A 365 -15.01 -15.71 31.10
C ASN A 365 -15.83 -16.00 29.83
N SER A 366 -15.24 -15.85 28.63
CA SER A 366 -15.93 -15.94 27.33
C SER A 366 -16.00 -17.30 26.66
#